data_AF-A0A2I0WKT6-F1
#
_entry.id   AF-A0A2I0WKT6-F1
#
_cell.length_a   1.000
_cell.length_b   1.000
_cell.length_c   1.000
_cell.angle_alpha   90.00
_cell.angle_beta   90.00
_cell.angle_gamma   90.00
#
_symmetry.space_group_name_H-M   'P 1'
#
loop_
_entity.id
_entity.type
_entity.pdbx_description
1 polymer ?
#
loop_
_entity_poly.entity_id
_entity_poly.type
_entity_poly.pdbx_seq_one_letter_code
_entity_poly.pdbx_strand_id
1 'polypeptide(L)'
;MAFRRLQEEEDCPRCMNGIEDIDHIICKCSKIKEVFNQVNKWGFGIPLFENLHDCFNCMDHISANNVMILNLFFNVLFFSWNARNKFTHDKENV
;
A
#
# COMPACT_ATOMS: atom_id res chain seq x y z
N MET A 1 -2.75 17.80 16.93
CA MET A 1 -3.29 16.62 16.23
C MET A 1 -2.99 16.78 14.75
N ALA A 2 -1.85 16.29 14.29
CA ALA A 2 -1.55 16.27 12.85
C ALA A 2 -2.55 15.32 12.18
N PHE A 3 -3.33 15.83 11.23
CA PHE A 3 -4.28 15.00 10.50
C PHE A 3 -3.50 13.93 9.72
N ARG A 4 -3.87 12.65 9.88
CA ARG A 4 -3.30 11.49 9.14
C ARG A 4 -3.77 11.47 7.69
N ARG A 5 -3.58 12.60 7.00
CA ARG A 5 -3.98 12.81 5.61
C ARG A 5 -2.85 12.40 4.68
N LEU A 6 -3.22 12.12 3.44
CA LEU A 6 -2.30 12.06 2.32
C LEU A 6 -1.56 13.38 2.20
N GLN A 7 -0.27 13.33 1.89
CA GLN A 7 0.49 14.51 1.51
C GLN A 7 0.40 14.69 -0.01
N GLU A 8 -0.78 15.11 -0.47
CA GLU A 8 -1.15 15.20 -1.90
C GLU A 8 -0.29 16.18 -2.72
N GLU A 9 0.60 16.94 -2.07
CA GLU A 9 1.51 17.91 -2.70
C GLU A 9 3.00 17.60 -2.43
N GLU A 10 3.32 16.56 -1.65
CA GLU A 10 4.69 16.20 -1.30
C GLU A 10 5.07 14.82 -1.84
N ASP A 11 6.37 14.60 -1.99
CA ASP A 11 6.89 13.27 -2.28
C ASP A 11 6.52 12.30 -1.15
N CYS A 12 6.13 11.08 -1.53
CA CYS A 12 5.76 10.06 -0.57
C CYS A 12 6.89 9.85 0.47
N PRO A 13 6.62 10.03 1.78
CA PRO A 13 7.65 10.03 2.81
C PRO A 13 8.32 8.65 3.00
N ARG A 14 7.76 7.59 2.39
CA ARG A 14 8.27 6.22 2.47
C ARG A 14 9.30 5.90 1.39
N CYS A 15 9.07 6.35 0.17
CA CYS A 15 9.94 6.04 -0.98
C CYS A 15 10.68 7.27 -1.53
N MET A 16 10.34 8.48 -1.07
CA MET A 16 10.89 9.76 -1.53
C MET A 16 10.79 9.93 -3.05
N ASN A 17 9.74 9.38 -3.66
CA ASN A 17 9.57 9.40 -5.10
C ASN A 17 8.08 9.36 -5.47
N GLY A 18 7.58 10.46 -6.02
CA GLY A 18 6.21 10.58 -6.52
C GLY A 18 5.23 11.07 -5.46
N ILE A 19 4.17 11.73 -5.93
CA ILE A 19 3.14 12.34 -5.10
C ILE A 19 2.43 11.27 -4.28
N GLU A 20 2.21 11.55 -2.99
CA GLU A 20 1.47 10.66 -2.10
C GLU A 20 -0.04 10.72 -2.34
N ASP A 21 -0.50 10.17 -3.45
CA ASP A 21 -1.92 9.93 -3.72
C ASP A 21 -2.32 8.45 -3.49
N ILE A 22 -3.62 8.16 -3.64
CA ILE A 22 -4.18 6.82 -3.44
C ILE A 22 -3.56 5.80 -4.42
N ASP A 23 -3.40 6.19 -5.69
CA ASP A 23 -2.85 5.34 -6.74
C ASP A 23 -1.37 5.03 -6.45
N HIS A 24 -0.62 6.01 -5.96
CA HIS A 24 0.74 5.83 -5.50
C HIS A 24 0.83 4.87 -4.33
N ILE A 25 0.07 5.07 -3.26
CA ILE A 25 0.17 4.24 -2.05
C ILE A 25 -0.18 2.78 -2.32
N ILE A 26 -1.18 2.54 -3.16
CA ILE A 26 -1.68 1.19 -3.44
C ILE A 26 -0.81 0.50 -4.49
N CYS A 27 -0.47 1.19 -5.57
CA CYS A 27 0.10 0.56 -6.76
C CYS A 27 1.55 0.96 -7.00
N LYS A 28 1.91 2.26 -6.91
CA LYS A 28 3.22 2.73 -7.43
C LYS A 28 4.33 2.82 -6.40
N CYS A 29 4.02 2.89 -5.11
CA CYS A 29 4.99 3.09 -4.05
C CYS A 29 5.98 1.91 -3.99
N SER A 30 7.27 2.19 -4.14
CA SER A 30 8.29 1.12 -4.10
C SER A 30 8.27 0.35 -2.77
N LYS A 31 7.90 1.01 -1.67
CA LYS A 31 7.78 0.37 -0.36
C LYS A 31 6.59 -0.57 -0.22
N ILE A 32 5.44 -0.29 -0.84
CA ILE A 32 4.34 -1.29 -0.82
C ILE A 32 4.69 -2.48 -1.71
N LYS A 33 5.27 -2.24 -2.89
CA LYS A 33 5.74 -3.30 -3.80
C LYS A 33 6.78 -4.20 -3.13
N GLU A 34 7.70 -3.62 -2.36
CA GLU A 34 8.68 -4.38 -1.57
C GLU A 34 7.99 -5.32 -0.57
N VAL A 35 6.99 -4.83 0.18
CA VAL A 35 6.25 -5.65 1.15
C VAL A 35 5.47 -6.77 0.46
N PHE A 36 4.73 -6.48 -0.62
CA PHE A 36 4.02 -7.51 -1.39
C PHE A 36 4.98 -8.56 -1.96
N ASN A 37 6.15 -8.15 -2.47
CA ASN A 37 7.17 -9.09 -2.93
C ASN A 37 7.68 -10.01 -1.81
N GLN A 38 7.83 -9.53 -0.58
CA GLN A 38 8.20 -10.38 0.55
C GLN A 38 7.10 -11.39 0.89
N VAL A 39 5.84 -10.94 0.89
CA VAL A 39 4.69 -11.84 1.11
C VAL A 39 4.62 -12.88 -0.01
N ASN A 40 4.94 -12.52 -1.25
CA ASN A 40 4.99 -13.47 -2.37
C ASN A 40 6.11 -14.51 -2.23
N LYS A 41 7.25 -14.16 -1.65
CA LYS A 41 8.30 -15.13 -1.31
C LYS A 41 7.85 -16.16 -0.27
N TRP A 42 6.81 -15.85 0.52
CA TRP A 42 6.18 -16.82 1.42
C TRP A 42 5.16 -17.74 0.74
N GLY A 43 4.89 -17.53 -0.56
CA GLY A 43 4.05 -18.42 -1.38
C GLY A 43 2.61 -17.95 -1.61
N PHE A 44 2.23 -16.74 -1.22
CA PHE A 44 0.84 -16.27 -1.34
C PHE A 44 0.43 -15.81 -2.74
N GLY A 45 1.36 -15.38 -3.61
CA GLY A 45 1.05 -15.02 -4.99
C GLY A 45 0.10 -13.81 -5.15
N ILE A 46 0.27 -12.79 -4.32
CA ILE A 46 -0.43 -11.51 -4.41
C ILE A 46 0.01 -10.75 -5.68
N PRO A 47 -0.93 -10.29 -6.52
CA PRO A 47 -0.61 -9.49 -7.70
C PRO A 47 -0.02 -8.12 -7.34
N LEU A 48 0.85 -7.62 -8.21
CA LEU A 48 1.35 -6.25 -8.18
C LEU A 48 0.67 -5.45 -9.30
N PHE A 49 0.41 -4.17 -9.03
CA PHE A 49 -0.32 -3.30 -9.94
C PHE A 49 0.47 -2.02 -10.22
N GLU A 50 0.29 -1.46 -11.41
CA GLU A 50 0.91 -0.18 -11.79
C GLU A 50 -0.06 1.00 -11.73
N ASN A 51 -1.37 0.72 -11.69
CA ASN A 51 -2.41 1.72 -11.53
C ASN A 51 -3.63 1.14 -10.79
N LEU A 52 -4.46 2.02 -10.26
CA LEU A 52 -5.62 1.69 -9.44
C LEU A 52 -6.72 0.98 -10.25
N HIS A 53 -6.85 1.29 -11.54
CA HIS A 53 -7.85 0.68 -12.40
C HIS A 53 -7.62 -0.84 -12.55
N ASP A 54 -6.39 -1.24 -12.88
CA ASP A 54 -6.00 -2.65 -12.99
C ASP A 54 -6.13 -3.38 -11.66
N CYS A 55 -5.82 -2.70 -10.55
CA CYS A 55 -5.98 -3.21 -9.20
C CYS A 55 -7.45 -3.60 -8.93
N PHE A 56 -8.39 -2.69 -9.19
CA PHE A 56 -9.81 -2.97 -8.94
C PHE A 56 -10.36 -4.07 -9.86
N ASN A 57 -10.02 -4.04 -11.15
CA ASN A 57 -10.43 -5.09 -12.08
C ASN A 57 -9.96 -6.47 -11.59
N CYS A 58 -8.73 -6.58 -11.11
CA CYS A 58 -8.19 -7.83 -10.60
C CYS A 58 -8.84 -8.25 -9.27
N MET A 59 -9.13 -7.31 -8.38
CA MET A 59 -9.83 -7.59 -7.12
C MET A 59 -11.22 -8.17 -7.34
N ASP A 60 -11.97 -7.66 -8.31
CA ASP A 60 -13.30 -8.21 -8.65
C ASP A 60 -13.18 -9.68 -9.07
N HIS A 61 -12.17 -10.02 -9.89
CA HIS A 61 -11.90 -11.40 -10.28
C HIS A 61 -11.45 -12.29 -9.11
N ILE A 62 -10.58 -11.80 -8.21
CA ILE A 62 -10.09 -12.56 -7.05
C ILE A 62 -11.20 -12.78 -6.03
N SER A 63 -12.08 -11.80 -5.82
CA SER A 63 -13.16 -11.86 -4.84
C SER A 63 -14.09 -13.07 -5.06
N ALA A 64 -14.29 -13.46 -6.32
CA ALA A 64 -15.10 -14.61 -6.69
C ALA A 64 -14.41 -15.97 -6.45
N ASN A 65 -13.08 -16.01 -6.37
CA ASN A 65 -12.31 -17.25 -6.41
C ASN A 65 -11.48 -17.50 -5.13
N ASN A 66 -10.96 -16.45 -4.49
CA ASN A 66 -10.02 -16.58 -3.39
C ASN A 66 -10.04 -15.34 -2.46
N VAL A 67 -11.05 -15.29 -1.59
CA VAL A 67 -11.24 -14.23 -0.59
C VAL A 67 -10.06 -14.12 0.39
N MET A 68 -9.33 -15.21 0.64
CA MET A 68 -8.15 -15.19 1.53
C MET A 68 -7.05 -14.28 0.98
N ILE A 69 -6.75 -14.37 -0.32
CA ILE A 69 -5.74 -13.50 -0.96
C ILE A 69 -6.19 -12.04 -0.96
N LEU A 70 -7.48 -11.79 -1.18
CA LEU A 70 -8.04 -10.44 -1.10
C LEU A 70 -7.88 -9.84 0.32
N ASN A 71 -8.22 -10.62 1.35
CA ASN A 71 -8.04 -10.21 2.74
C ASN A 71 -6.57 -9.96 3.08
N LEU A 72 -5.67 -10.80 2.60
CA LEU A 72 -4.24 -10.62 2.81
C LEU A 72 -3.73 -9.34 2.13
N PHE A 73 -4.17 -9.07 0.90
CA PHE A 73 -3.85 -7.84 0.19
C PHE A 73 -4.23 -6.60 1.02
N PHE A 74 -5.50 -6.52 1.47
CA PHE A 74 -5.97 -5.37 2.23
C PHE A 74 -5.30 -5.24 3.60
N ASN A 75 -4.99 -6.35 4.26
CA ASN A 75 -4.23 -6.32 5.51
C ASN A 75 -2.81 -5.77 5.30
N VAL A 76 -2.10 -6.23 4.27
CA VAL A 76 -0.75 -5.73 3.94
C VAL A 76 -0.80 -4.23 3.65
N LEU A 77 -1.79 -3.79 2.87
CA LEU A 77 -2.00 -2.37 2.56
C LEU A 77 -2.26 -1.56 3.84
N PHE A 78 -3.17 -2.03 4.69
CA PHE A 78 -3.50 -1.37 5.95
C PHE A 78 -2.28 -1.27 6.90
N PHE A 79 -1.52 -2.35 7.08
CA PHE A 79 -0.33 -2.33 7.93
C PHE A 79 0.78 -1.44 7.36
N SER A 80 0.96 -1.44 6.04
CA SER A 80 1.88 -0.53 5.35
C SER A 80 1.50 0.94 5.57
N TRP A 81 0.22 1.28 5.42
CA TRP A 81 -0.30 2.62 5.67
C TRP A 81 -0.15 3.03 7.14
N ASN A 82 -0.46 2.13 8.07
CA ASN A 82 -0.29 2.38 9.49
C ASN A 82 1.19 2.63 9.87
N ALA A 83 2.13 1.87 9.27
CA ALA A 83 3.55 2.08 9.45
C ALA A 83 4.02 3.43 8.91
N ARG A 84 3.51 3.85 7.74
CA ARG A 84 3.75 5.21 7.20
C ARG A 84 3.25 6.28 8.16
N ASN A 85 2.06 6.12 8.72
CA ASN A 85 1.48 7.10 9.64
C ASN A 85 2.31 7.24 10.91
N LYS A 86 2.79 6.14 11.48
CA LYS A 86 3.75 6.18 12.59
C LYS A 86 5.05 6.89 12.21
N PHE A 87 5.61 6.57 11.04
CA PHE A 87 6.84 7.21 10.55
C PHE A 87 6.71 8.72 10.35
N THR A 88 5.54 9.20 9.95
CA THR A 88 5.32 10.62 9.62
C THR A 88 4.87 11.42 10.83
N HIS A 89 4.08 10.84 11.73
CA HIS A 89 3.40 11.58 12.80
C HIS A 89 3.93 11.27 14.22
N ASP A 90 4.58 10.13 14.46
CA ASP A 90 5.13 9.81 15.79
C ASP A 90 6.58 10.29 15.97
N LYS A 91 7.11 11.08 15.02
CA LYS A 91 8.45 11.70 15.13
C LYS A 91 8.55 12.87 16.12
N GLU A 92 7.45 13.27 16.77
CA GLU A 92 7.44 14.38 17.75
C GLU A 92 7.78 13.97 19.21
N ASN A 93 8.23 12.74 19.48
CA ASN A 93 8.56 12.30 20.86
C ASN A 93 10.00 11.76 21.03
N VAL A 94 11.01 12.47 20.51
CA VAL A 94 12.43 12.27 20.89
C VAL A 94 13.07 13.63 21.13
#